data_AF-A0A1S1LJ29-F1
#
_entry.id   AF-A0A1S1LJ29-F1
#
_cell.length_a   1.000
_cell.length_b   1.000
_cell.length_c   1.000
_cell.angle_alpha   90.00
_cell.angle_beta   90.00
_cell.angle_gamma   90.00
#
_symmetry.space_group_name_H-M   'P 1'
#
loop_
_entity.id
_entity.type
_entity.pdbx_description
1 polymer ?
#
loop_
_entity_poly.entity_id
_entity_poly.type
_entity_poly.pdbx_seq_one_letter_code
_entity_poly.pdbx_strand_id
1 'polypeptide(L)'
;MAEMTDDTLSSLNTEQQATEPVEFNSLPASIDADPVMTPEVTAGPITAAVVGNVPIVAVTGKISQYTGLRLAGYVTEAFNALGHSIELPE
;
A
#
# COMPACT_ATOMS: atom_id res chain seq x y z
N MET A 1 -66.66 -22.40 11.44
CA MET A 1 -66.30 -23.16 12.65
C MET A 1 -65.47 -24.36 12.19
N ALA A 2 -64.15 -24.25 12.31
CA ALA A 2 -63.15 -25.32 12.33
C ALA A 2 -61.79 -24.61 12.36
N GLU A 3 -61.32 -24.43 13.59
CA GLU A 3 -59.91 -24.22 13.95
C GLU A 3 -59.17 -25.55 13.82
N MET A 4 -57.85 -25.55 14.11
CA MET A 4 -56.99 -26.71 14.42
C MET A 4 -56.21 -27.28 13.21
N THR A 5 -54.89 -27.47 13.17
CA THR A 5 -53.68 -27.24 14.02
C THR A 5 -52.51 -27.66 13.10
N ASP A 6 -51.42 -26.89 13.01
CA ASP A 6 -50.15 -27.09 13.72
C ASP A 6 -49.21 -28.16 13.12
N ASP A 7 -47.92 -27.87 13.26
CA ASP A 7 -46.74 -28.70 13.08
C ASP A 7 -46.33 -29.11 11.66
N THR A 8 -45.22 -28.54 11.18
CA THR A 8 -43.94 -29.26 11.07
C THR A 8 -42.87 -28.43 10.35
N LEU A 9 -41.93 -27.91 11.15
CA LEU A 9 -40.48 -27.89 10.96
C LEU A 9 -39.86 -27.78 9.54
N SER A 10 -39.04 -26.74 9.40
CA SER A 10 -37.65 -26.79 8.91
C SER A 10 -37.34 -27.56 7.62
N SER A 11 -37.06 -26.81 6.55
CA SER A 11 -36.09 -27.22 5.50
C SER A 11 -35.57 -25.94 4.83
N LEU A 12 -34.39 -25.46 5.22
CA LEU A 12 -33.17 -25.61 4.40
C LEU A 12 -33.33 -25.03 2.99
N ASN A 13 -33.38 -23.69 2.88
CA ASN A 13 -32.95 -23.04 1.64
C ASN A 13 -31.43 -23.13 1.55
N THR A 14 -30.99 -24.27 1.03
CA THR A 14 -29.66 -24.56 0.54
C THR A 14 -29.48 -23.90 -0.83
N GLU A 15 -28.22 -23.61 -1.17
CA GLU A 15 -27.68 -23.42 -2.53
C GLU A 15 -27.70 -21.99 -3.08
N GLN A 16 -26.66 -21.23 -2.75
CA GLN A 16 -25.98 -20.41 -3.76
C GLN A 16 -24.48 -20.35 -3.47
N GLN A 17 -23.74 -21.30 -4.03
CA GLN A 17 -22.28 -21.20 -4.17
C GLN A 17 -21.79 -21.72 -5.53
N ALA A 18 -21.01 -20.84 -6.17
CA ALA A 18 -19.96 -21.02 -7.20
C ALA A 18 -20.31 -21.31 -8.67
N THR A 19 -19.93 -20.39 -9.56
CA THR A 19 -18.95 -20.65 -10.65
C THR A 19 -18.33 -19.34 -11.17
N GLU A 20 -17.01 -19.32 -11.38
CA GLU A 20 -16.14 -18.17 -11.73
C GLU A 20 -16.29 -17.69 -13.19
N PRO A 21 -15.75 -16.51 -13.56
CA PRO A 21 -15.18 -16.34 -14.89
C PRO A 21 -13.66 -16.15 -14.79
N VAL A 22 -12.93 -17.20 -15.15
CA VAL A 22 -11.52 -17.10 -15.57
C VAL A 22 -11.53 -16.90 -17.08
N GLU A 23 -11.17 -15.70 -17.56
CA GLU A 23 -10.66 -15.52 -18.92
C GLU A 23 -9.24 -14.97 -18.85
N PHE A 24 -8.30 -15.88 -19.08
CA PHE A 24 -6.87 -15.64 -19.21
C PHE A 24 -6.61 -15.42 -20.71
N ASN A 25 -6.51 -14.16 -21.17
CA ASN A 25 -6.05 -13.86 -22.53
C ASN A 25 -4.73 -13.08 -22.48
N SER A 26 -3.69 -13.83 -22.84
CA SER A 26 -2.28 -13.48 -22.84
C SER A 26 -1.89 -12.61 -24.04
N LEU A 27 -1.04 -11.60 -23.81
CA LEU A 27 0.00 -11.19 -24.76
C LEU A 27 1.28 -10.87 -23.95
N PRO A 28 2.48 -11.12 -24.53
CA PRO A 28 3.73 -11.18 -23.78
C PRO A 28 3.99 -9.85 -23.09
N ALA A 29 4.37 -9.91 -21.80
CA ALA A 29 4.99 -8.80 -21.13
C ALA A 29 6.18 -8.37 -21.98
N SER A 30 6.03 -7.27 -22.72
CA SER A 30 7.18 -6.48 -23.13
C SER A 30 7.75 -6.01 -21.80
N ILE A 31 8.74 -6.73 -21.29
CA ILE A 31 9.53 -6.28 -20.15
C ILE A 31 10.42 -5.16 -20.71
N ASP A 32 9.80 -4.05 -21.09
CA ASP A 32 10.40 -2.79 -20.68
C ASP A 32 10.39 -2.91 -19.16
N ALA A 33 11.55 -3.20 -18.60
CA ALA A 33 11.73 -3.15 -17.17
C ALA A 33 11.51 -1.68 -16.80
N ASP A 34 10.24 -1.33 -16.58
CA ASP A 34 9.90 -0.10 -15.89
C ASP A 34 10.80 -0.07 -14.65
N PRO A 35 11.52 1.03 -14.40
CA PRO A 35 12.39 1.11 -13.25
C PRO A 35 11.55 0.73 -12.05
N VAL A 36 11.95 -0.33 -11.34
CA VAL A 36 11.24 -0.79 -10.15
C VAL A 36 11.29 0.37 -9.16
N MET A 37 10.19 1.11 -9.07
CA MET A 37 10.03 2.16 -8.10
C MET A 37 9.63 1.48 -6.80
N THR A 38 10.44 1.67 -5.75
CA THR A 38 9.99 1.33 -4.41
C THR A 38 8.78 2.19 -4.06
N PRO A 39 7.90 1.73 -3.15
CA PRO A 39 6.79 2.57 -2.70
C PRO A 39 7.31 3.89 -2.12
N GLU A 40 6.55 4.96 -2.35
CA GLU A 40 6.78 6.26 -1.73
C GLU A 40 6.60 6.17 -0.21
N VAL A 41 7.53 6.74 0.56
CA VAL A 41 7.45 6.80 2.02
C VAL A 41 7.44 8.26 2.48
N THR A 42 6.67 8.57 3.53
CA THR A 42 6.54 9.92 4.10
C THR A 42 6.95 9.94 5.57
N ALA A 43 7.82 10.88 5.94
CA ALA A 43 8.22 11.18 7.32
C ALA A 43 8.12 12.70 7.57
N GLY A 44 6.94 13.17 8.00
CA GLY A 44 6.69 14.60 8.22
C GLY A 44 6.58 15.39 6.89
N PRO A 45 7.24 16.56 6.73
CA PRO A 45 7.21 17.33 5.48
C PRO A 45 8.13 16.73 4.39
N ILE A 46 8.62 15.50 4.58
CA ILE A 46 9.57 14.82 3.70
C ILE A 46 8.93 13.58 3.11
N THR A 47 9.11 13.41 1.80
CA THR A 47 8.78 12.21 1.04
C THR A 47 10.07 11.63 0.45
N ALA A 48 10.18 10.31 0.37
CA ALA A 48 11.28 9.63 -0.32
C ALA A 48 10.78 8.47 -1.20
N ALA A 49 11.49 8.22 -2.30
CA ALA A 49 11.29 7.08 -3.20
C ALA A 49 12.61 6.66 -3.84
N VAL A 50 12.68 5.46 -4.42
CA VAL A 50 13.85 4.98 -5.19
C VAL A 50 13.46 4.86 -6.65
N VAL A 51 14.26 5.45 -7.55
CA VAL A 51 14.09 5.38 -9.00
C VAL A 51 15.37 4.84 -9.62
N GLY A 52 15.31 3.64 -10.20
CA GLY A 52 16.49 3.04 -10.84
C GLY A 52 17.71 2.96 -9.90
N ASN A 53 17.48 2.55 -8.65
CA ASN A 53 18.46 2.49 -7.55
C ASN A 53 18.97 3.85 -7.03
N VAL A 54 18.41 4.97 -7.49
CA VAL A 54 18.72 6.29 -6.97
C VAL A 54 17.64 6.69 -5.97
N PRO A 55 17.97 6.87 -4.68
CA PRO A 55 17.03 7.41 -3.72
C PRO A 55 16.83 8.91 -3.96
N ILE A 56 15.58 9.32 -4.05
CA ILE A 56 15.13 10.69 -4.24
C ILE A 56 14.37 11.11 -2.98
N VAL A 57 14.70 12.28 -2.45
CA VAL A 57 14.00 12.89 -1.31
C VAL A 57 13.47 14.25 -1.69
N ALA A 58 12.22 14.50 -1.36
CA ALA A 58 11.52 15.75 -1.63
C ALA A 58 10.94 16.33 -0.34
N VAL A 59 11.04 17.65 -0.19
CA VAL A 59 10.33 18.39 0.84
C VAL A 59 8.96 18.77 0.29
N THR A 60 7.90 18.17 0.81
CA THR A 60 6.52 18.35 0.34
C THR A 60 5.74 19.38 1.18
N GLY A 61 6.29 19.81 2.31
CA GLY A 61 5.68 20.78 3.23
C GLY A 61 6.55 22.00 3.58
N LYS A 62 5.97 22.98 4.26
CA LYS A 62 6.73 24.14 4.76
C LYS A 62 7.66 23.73 5.90
N ILE A 63 8.92 24.13 5.81
CA ILE A 63 9.97 23.82 6.79
C ILE A 63 10.25 24.93 7.82
N SER A 64 9.43 25.98 7.85
CA SER A 64 9.67 27.21 8.62
C SER A 64 9.78 27.07 10.15
N GLN A 65 9.48 25.89 10.72
CA GLN A 65 9.49 25.64 12.16
C GLN A 65 10.46 24.53 12.59
N TYR A 66 11.19 23.94 11.66
CA TYR A 66 12.11 22.85 11.98
C TYR A 66 13.53 23.38 12.17
N THR A 67 14.17 22.98 13.25
CA THR A 67 15.63 23.14 13.38
C THR A 67 16.32 22.28 12.33
N GLY A 68 17.54 22.65 11.92
CA GLY A 68 18.33 21.86 10.95
C GLY A 68 18.45 20.39 11.38
N LEU A 69 18.67 20.14 12.67
CA LEU A 69 18.70 18.80 13.27
C LEU A 69 17.38 18.04 13.11
N ARG A 70 16.25 18.70 13.31
CA ARG A 70 14.94 18.05 13.19
C ARG A 70 14.60 17.72 11.74
N LEU A 71 14.97 18.60 10.81
CA LEU A 71 14.84 18.34 9.38
C LEU A 71 15.74 17.16 8.95
N ALA A 72 16.98 17.15 9.42
CA ALA A 72 17.92 16.05 9.18
C ALA A 72 17.37 14.71 9.70
N GLY A 73 16.74 14.70 10.88
CA GLY A 73 16.05 13.52 11.41
C GLY A 73 14.98 12.95 10.48
N TYR A 74 14.11 13.80 9.92
CA TYR A 74 13.09 13.35 8.95
C TYR A 74 13.70 12.80 7.65
N VAL A 75 14.80 13.40 7.18
CA VAL A 75 15.52 12.89 6.01
C VAL A 75 16.09 11.50 6.32
N THR A 76 16.80 11.34 7.45
CA THR A 76 17.36 10.05 7.87
C THR A 76 16.28 8.98 8.04
N GLU A 77 15.14 9.32 8.65
CA GLU A 77 14.00 8.41 8.81
C GLU A 77 13.45 7.93 7.45
N ALA A 78 13.26 8.86 6.50
CA ALA A 78 12.76 8.54 5.17
C ALA A 78 13.71 7.61 4.39
N PHE A 79 15.03 7.84 4.47
CA PHE A 79 16.01 6.97 3.84
C PHE A 79 16.12 5.59 4.50
N ASN A 80 16.09 5.53 5.83
CA ASN A 80 16.10 4.26 6.57
C ASN A 80 14.88 3.40 6.19
N ALA A 81 13.72 4.01 6.01
CA ALA A 81 12.51 3.32 5.56
C ALA A 81 12.61 2.75 4.13
N LEU A 82 13.48 3.32 3.29
CA LEU A 82 13.83 2.79 1.97
C LEU A 82 14.96 1.74 2.03
N GLY A 83 15.44 1.37 3.22
CA GLY A 83 16.56 0.45 3.39
C GLY A 83 17.94 1.07 3.13
N HIS A 84 18.02 2.40 3.06
CA HIS A 84 19.27 3.14 2.89
C HIS A 84 19.68 3.78 4.21
N SER A 85 20.80 3.33 4.78
CA SER A 85 21.34 3.93 6.01
C SER A 85 22.13 5.20 5.68
N ILE A 86 21.82 6.30 6.38
CA ILE A 86 22.59 7.54 6.28
C ILE A 86 23.00 8.00 7.67
N GLU A 87 24.29 8.26 7.84
CA GLU A 87 24.83 8.90 9.04
C GLU A 87 24.82 10.42 8.88
N LEU A 88 24.34 11.13 9.89
CA LEU A 88 24.40 12.59 9.94
C LEU A 88 25.80 13.02 10.41
N PRO A 89 26.41 14.06 9.81
CA PRO A 89 27.67 14.61 10.29
C PRO A 89 27.49 15.25 11.68
N GLU A 90 28.55 15.20 12.48
CA GLU A 90 28.62 15.81 13.83
C GLU A 90 28.63 17.34 13.82
#